data_AF-A0A0D0QJS8-F1
#
_entry.id   AF-A0A0D0QJS8-F1
#
_cell.length_a   1.000
_cell.length_b   1.000
_cell.length_c   1.000
_cell.angle_alpha   90.00
_cell.angle_beta   90.00
_cell.angle_gamma   90.00
#
_symmetry.space_group_name_H-M   'P 1'
#
loop_
_entity.id
_entity.type
_entity.pdbx_description
1 polymer ?
#
loop_
_entity_poly.entity_id
_entity_poly.type
_entity_poly.pdbx_seq_one_letter_code
_entity_poly.pdbx_strand_id
1 'polypeptide(L)'
;MKQINVSANTLAQAYHKMLLEFEQVIDEGKEKLPCVAYNTSRYSVMGQMTIFNPLEDPMISLCGIHDPHSLKQYELEMLDGILDFEIEKGNWKYTYHDRMVNPVNQIQAVIDELKNDLYSRRAVIGIRALEDVGSNDPACLQHIQFIYDGKALNMYVMFRSNDLAKATFMNAFALIRLGEKICKQVGVPMGAYIHTANDLHVYEQDADIVKEYGTRLRKSPEACVASYEDVWKELMEDELEDIWKVVEQLR
;
A
#
# COMPACT_ATOMS: atom_id res chain seq x y z
N MET A 1 2.12 9.13 22.40
CA MET A 1 2.43 8.93 20.96
C MET A 1 1.42 9.76 20.17
N LYS A 2 1.83 10.63 19.22
CA LYS A 2 0.88 11.35 18.35
C LYS A 2 0.21 10.29 17.46
N GLN A 3 -1.08 10.46 17.20
CA GLN A 3 -1.82 9.65 16.24
C GLN A 3 -2.33 10.59 15.14
N ILE A 4 -2.17 10.19 13.88
CA ILE A 4 -2.71 10.89 12.73
C ILE A 4 -3.80 10.03 12.12
N ASN A 5 -5.00 10.56 12.00
CA ASN A 5 -6.10 9.91 11.29
C ASN A 5 -6.59 10.86 10.21
N VAL A 6 -6.56 10.42 8.96
CA VAL A 6 -7.09 11.20 7.83
C VAL A 6 -8.16 10.41 7.12
N SER A 7 -9.16 11.13 6.61
CA SER A 7 -10.19 10.56 5.75
C SER A 7 -10.33 11.41 4.49
N ALA A 8 -10.49 10.76 3.34
CA ALA A 8 -10.74 11.44 2.07
C ALA A 8 -11.57 10.57 1.12
N ASN A 9 -12.02 11.16 0.02
CA ASN A 9 -12.80 10.44 -0.98
C ASN A 9 -11.92 9.46 -1.75
N THR A 10 -10.80 9.93 -2.28
CA THR A 10 -9.91 9.14 -3.15
C THR A 10 -8.57 8.85 -2.51
N LEU A 11 -7.82 7.90 -3.11
CA LEU A 11 -6.49 7.49 -2.65
C LEU A 11 -5.51 8.68 -2.60
N ALA A 12 -5.38 9.43 -3.69
CA ALA A 12 -4.45 10.56 -3.77
C ALA A 12 -4.75 11.61 -2.69
N GLN A 13 -6.03 11.95 -2.51
CA GLN A 13 -6.45 12.93 -1.49
C GLN A 13 -6.11 12.48 -0.07
N ALA A 14 -6.33 11.20 0.25
CA ALA A 14 -6.01 10.68 1.60
C ALA A 14 -4.49 10.71 1.84
N TYR A 15 -3.71 10.29 0.85
CA TYR A 15 -2.25 10.31 0.92
C TYR A 15 -1.70 11.73 1.08
N HIS A 16 -2.23 12.70 0.33
CA HIS A 16 -1.84 14.12 0.45
C HIS A 16 -2.15 14.71 1.82
N LYS A 17 -3.33 14.40 2.38
CA LYS A 17 -3.65 14.81 3.76
C LYS A 17 -2.68 14.20 4.75
N MET A 18 -2.33 12.92 4.59
CA MET A 18 -1.35 12.26 5.46
C MET A 18 0.03 12.94 5.36
N LEU A 19 0.51 13.27 4.15
CA LEU A 19 1.76 13.99 3.96
C LEU A 19 1.78 15.34 4.69
N LEU A 20 0.70 16.14 4.56
CA LEU A 20 0.59 17.45 5.20
C LEU A 20 0.53 17.37 6.74
N GLU A 21 -0.18 16.38 7.28
CA GLU A 21 -0.23 16.14 8.72
C GLU A 21 1.11 15.64 9.27
N PHE A 22 1.81 14.79 8.49
CA PHE A 22 3.11 14.26 8.88
C PHE A 22 4.21 15.32 8.78
N GLU A 23 4.15 16.23 7.81
CA GLU A 23 5.06 17.38 7.71
C GLU A 23 5.07 18.20 9.01
N GLN A 24 3.91 18.41 9.64
CA GLN A 24 3.83 19.07 10.95
C GLN A 24 4.60 18.31 12.03
N VAL A 25 4.62 16.97 11.98
CA VAL A 25 5.42 16.16 12.92
C VAL A 25 6.91 16.42 12.74
N ILE A 26 7.35 16.55 11.48
CA ILE A 26 8.74 16.86 11.13
C ILE A 26 9.10 18.28 11.62
N ASP A 27 8.24 19.26 11.38
CA ASP A 27 8.46 20.67 11.75
C ASP A 27 8.39 20.92 13.26
N GLU A 28 7.50 20.22 13.98
CA GLU A 28 7.46 20.23 15.45
C GLU A 28 8.74 19.64 16.08
N GLY A 29 9.60 18.99 15.27
CA GLY A 29 10.88 18.46 15.74
C GLY A 29 10.73 17.38 16.81
N LYS A 30 9.63 16.60 16.78
CA LYS A 30 9.46 15.48 17.73
C LYS A 30 10.67 14.57 17.65
N GLU A 31 11.14 14.13 18.81
CA GLU A 31 12.40 13.37 18.94
C GLU A 31 12.52 12.31 17.86
N LYS A 32 13.55 12.45 17.04
CA LYS A 32 13.95 11.46 16.03
C LYS A 32 14.24 10.16 16.76
N LEU A 33 13.51 9.11 16.42
CA LEU A 33 13.75 7.79 16.97
C LEU A 33 14.88 7.12 16.18
N PRO A 34 15.84 6.46 16.85
CA PRO A 34 16.88 5.72 16.14
C PRO A 34 16.27 4.55 15.36
N CYS A 35 16.77 4.32 14.16
CA CYS A 35 16.48 3.15 13.35
C CYS A 35 17.78 2.41 13.05
N VAL A 36 18.19 1.54 13.99
CA VAL A 36 19.47 0.84 13.95
C VAL A 36 19.60 -0.04 12.70
N ALA A 37 18.52 -0.70 12.29
CA ALA A 37 18.50 -1.60 11.13
C ALA A 37 18.97 -0.92 9.83
N TYR A 38 18.67 0.38 9.67
CA TYR A 38 19.02 1.17 8.48
C TYR A 38 20.09 2.23 8.77
N ASN A 39 20.73 2.17 9.95
CA ASN A 39 21.74 3.13 10.40
C ASN A 39 21.32 4.60 10.18
N THR A 40 20.08 4.91 10.55
CA THR A 40 19.49 6.25 10.39
C THR A 40 18.58 6.57 11.58
N SER A 41 17.93 7.73 11.54
CA SER A 41 16.84 8.08 12.44
C SER A 41 15.55 8.30 11.67
N ARG A 42 14.42 8.35 12.38
CA ARG A 42 13.09 8.51 11.77
C ARG A 42 12.14 9.27 12.66
N TYR A 43 11.21 9.95 12.01
CA TYR A 43 10.00 10.47 12.62
C TYR A 43 8.94 9.38 12.58
N SER A 44 8.19 9.17 13.67
CA SER A 44 7.23 8.06 13.77
C SER A 44 5.97 8.46 14.53
N VAL A 45 4.83 8.01 14.03
CA VAL A 45 3.51 8.11 14.65
C VAL A 45 2.69 6.85 14.35
N MET A 46 1.59 6.67 15.07
CA MET A 46 0.52 5.79 14.59
C MET A 46 -0.30 6.54 13.54
N GLY A 47 -0.51 5.95 12.38
CA GLY A 47 -1.21 6.57 11.25
C GLY A 47 -2.38 5.72 10.73
N GLN A 48 -3.48 6.36 10.36
CA GLN A 48 -4.59 5.73 9.64
C GLN A 48 -5.08 6.61 8.49
N MET A 49 -5.29 6.00 7.32
CA MET A 49 -5.99 6.61 6.18
C MET A 49 -7.29 5.84 5.90
N THR A 50 -8.41 6.55 5.90
CA THR A 50 -9.70 6.03 5.43
C THR A 50 -10.02 6.64 4.06
N ILE A 51 -10.16 5.79 3.05
CA ILE A 51 -10.47 6.19 1.67
C ILE A 51 -11.85 5.64 1.32
N PHE A 52 -12.83 6.51 1.12
CA PHE A 52 -14.24 6.11 0.95
C PHE A 52 -14.54 5.50 -0.41
N ASN A 53 -13.94 6.04 -1.48
CA ASN A 53 -14.13 5.60 -2.85
C ASN A 53 -12.75 5.34 -3.49
N PRO A 54 -12.09 4.22 -3.15
CA PRO A 54 -10.69 3.97 -3.49
C PRO A 54 -10.41 3.78 -4.99
N LEU A 55 -11.45 3.51 -5.79
CA LEU A 55 -11.36 3.33 -7.24
C LEU A 55 -11.73 4.60 -8.03
N GLU A 56 -12.14 5.68 -7.34
CA GLU A 56 -12.50 6.94 -7.99
C GLU A 56 -11.30 7.86 -8.19
N ASP A 57 -11.42 8.71 -9.23
CA ASP A 57 -10.44 9.74 -9.53
C ASP A 57 -10.60 11.05 -8.74
N PRO A 58 -9.49 11.76 -8.48
CA PRO A 58 -8.12 11.39 -8.83
C PRO A 58 -7.57 10.29 -7.91
N MET A 59 -7.14 9.17 -8.50
CA MET A 59 -6.55 8.06 -7.75
C MET A 59 -5.04 8.23 -7.59
N ILE A 60 -4.36 8.87 -8.55
CA ILE A 60 -2.90 8.95 -8.59
C ILE A 60 -2.37 10.22 -7.93
N SER A 61 -1.36 10.05 -7.07
CA SER A 61 -0.58 11.14 -6.48
C SER A 61 0.70 11.36 -7.27
N LEU A 62 0.93 12.59 -7.74
CA LEU A 62 2.22 13.00 -8.32
C LEU A 62 3.23 13.48 -7.26
N CYS A 63 2.92 13.22 -5.99
CA CYS A 63 3.85 13.25 -4.86
C CYS A 63 4.23 11.81 -4.52
N GLY A 64 5.52 11.49 -4.51
CA GLY A 64 6.05 10.15 -4.34
C GLY A 64 7.20 9.90 -5.32
N ILE A 65 7.80 8.71 -5.22
CA ILE A 65 8.93 8.28 -6.05
C ILE A 65 8.52 7.33 -7.19
N HIS A 66 7.22 7.14 -7.40
CA HIS A 66 6.69 6.22 -8.39
C HIS A 66 6.42 6.91 -9.72
N ASP A 67 6.52 6.13 -10.77
CA ASP A 67 6.19 6.42 -12.16
C ASP A 67 5.27 5.30 -12.70
N PRO A 68 4.74 5.40 -13.93
CA PRO A 68 3.88 4.36 -14.48
C PRO A 68 4.52 2.96 -14.46
N HIS A 69 5.80 2.84 -14.83
CA HIS A 69 6.52 1.56 -14.86
C HIS A 69 6.59 0.93 -13.47
N SER A 70 7.17 1.64 -12.50
CA SER A 70 7.37 1.16 -11.13
C SER A 70 6.06 0.87 -10.41
N LEU A 71 5.02 1.69 -10.63
CA LEU A 71 3.70 1.43 -10.05
C LEU A 71 3.05 0.18 -10.68
N LYS A 72 3.19 -0.02 -12.00
CA LYS A 72 2.65 -1.20 -12.68
C LYS A 72 3.38 -2.47 -12.27
N GLN A 73 4.70 -2.42 -12.23
CA GLN A 73 5.51 -3.56 -11.78
C GLN A 73 5.10 -3.95 -10.35
N TYR A 74 4.99 -2.99 -9.44
CA TYR A 74 4.59 -3.28 -8.06
C TYR A 74 3.15 -3.82 -7.94
N GLU A 75 2.21 -3.35 -8.78
CA GLU A 75 0.88 -3.95 -8.88
C GLU A 75 0.98 -5.44 -9.27
N LEU A 76 1.74 -5.77 -10.32
CA LEU A 76 1.91 -7.15 -10.80
C LEU A 76 2.66 -8.03 -9.78
N GLU A 77 3.65 -7.49 -9.08
CA GLU A 77 4.36 -8.19 -8.00
C GLU A 77 3.38 -8.60 -6.89
N MET A 78 2.47 -7.70 -6.52
CA MET A 78 1.47 -7.93 -5.48
C MET A 78 0.33 -8.87 -5.91
N LEU A 79 -0.13 -8.74 -7.16
CA LEU A 79 -1.35 -9.42 -7.64
C LEU A 79 -1.07 -10.76 -8.32
N ASP A 80 0.09 -10.91 -8.94
CA ASP A 80 0.40 -12.01 -9.86
C ASP A 80 1.78 -12.66 -9.57
N GLY A 81 2.54 -12.15 -8.60
CA GLY A 81 3.77 -12.80 -8.12
C GLY A 81 4.89 -12.81 -9.15
N ILE A 82 4.96 -11.78 -10.01
CA ILE A 82 5.88 -11.78 -11.15
C ILE A 82 7.35 -11.93 -10.77
N LEU A 83 7.72 -11.62 -9.51
CA LEU A 83 9.07 -11.75 -8.94
C LEU A 83 9.19 -12.78 -7.81
N ASP A 84 8.22 -13.69 -7.64
CA ASP A 84 8.28 -14.71 -6.56
C ASP A 84 9.51 -15.63 -6.67
N PHE A 85 10.05 -15.82 -7.88
CA PHE A 85 11.27 -16.61 -8.11
C PHE A 85 12.51 -16.02 -7.42
N GLU A 86 12.50 -14.73 -7.04
CA GLU A 86 13.60 -14.11 -6.27
C GLU A 86 13.75 -14.71 -4.87
N ILE A 87 12.68 -15.33 -4.35
CA ILE A 87 12.71 -16.09 -3.09
C ILE A 87 13.55 -17.37 -3.29
N GLU A 88 13.32 -18.10 -4.39
CA GLU A 88 14.05 -19.34 -4.71
C GLU A 88 15.54 -19.07 -4.97
N LYS A 89 15.85 -17.91 -5.57
CA LYS A 89 17.23 -17.44 -5.75
C LYS A 89 17.92 -17.02 -4.45
N GLY A 90 17.15 -16.85 -3.37
CA GLY A 90 17.65 -16.39 -2.08
C GLY A 90 17.97 -14.90 -2.02
N ASN A 91 17.60 -14.14 -3.06
CA ASN A 91 17.76 -12.69 -3.09
C ASN A 91 16.79 -12.03 -2.11
N TRP A 92 15.55 -12.53 -2.06
CA TRP A 92 14.50 -12.03 -1.18
C TRP A 92 14.08 -13.08 -0.15
N LYS A 93 13.62 -12.61 1.02
CA LYS A 93 13.11 -13.49 2.08
C LYS A 93 11.65 -13.86 1.87
N TYR A 94 10.89 -12.98 1.24
CA TYR A 94 9.48 -13.16 0.93
C TYR A 94 9.07 -12.16 -0.16
N THR A 95 7.98 -12.45 -0.85
CA THR A 95 7.14 -11.45 -1.53
C THR A 95 5.79 -11.44 -0.83
N TYR A 96 5.06 -10.34 -0.94
CA TYR A 96 3.70 -10.32 -0.39
C TYR A 96 2.79 -11.30 -1.11
N HIS A 97 2.93 -11.45 -2.43
CA HIS A 97 2.16 -12.42 -3.20
C HIS A 97 2.38 -13.84 -2.69
N ASP A 98 3.63 -14.29 -2.55
CA ASP A 98 3.95 -15.62 -2.00
C ASP A 98 3.30 -15.84 -0.63
N ARG A 99 3.39 -14.87 0.29
CA ARG A 99 2.71 -14.95 1.60
C ARG A 99 1.19 -15.05 1.49
N MET A 100 0.57 -14.48 0.46
CA MET A 100 -0.87 -14.52 0.23
C MET A 100 -1.33 -15.83 -0.42
N VAL A 101 -0.47 -16.50 -1.19
CA VAL A 101 -0.85 -17.68 -1.98
C VAL A 101 -0.24 -19.01 -1.52
N ASN A 102 0.84 -18.98 -0.73
CA ASN A 102 1.56 -20.15 -0.25
C ASN A 102 1.70 -20.16 1.29
N PRO A 103 1.71 -21.36 1.91
CA PRO A 103 1.44 -22.68 1.31
C PRO A 103 -0.06 -22.91 1.02
N VAL A 104 -0.91 -21.98 1.44
CA VAL A 104 -2.36 -22.01 1.22
C VAL A 104 -2.76 -20.75 0.46
N ASN A 105 -3.60 -20.90 -0.55
CA ASN A 105 -4.13 -19.77 -1.30
C ASN A 105 -5.16 -19.00 -0.47
N GLN A 106 -4.69 -18.06 0.35
CA GLN A 106 -5.52 -17.27 1.25
C GLN A 106 -6.46 -16.32 0.49
N ILE A 107 -6.04 -15.83 -0.69
CA ILE A 107 -6.90 -15.03 -1.57
C ILE A 107 -8.13 -15.84 -1.99
N GLN A 108 -7.93 -17.08 -2.45
CA GLN A 108 -9.04 -17.96 -2.84
C GLN A 108 -9.89 -18.33 -1.62
N ALA A 109 -9.27 -18.63 -0.47
CA ALA A 109 -9.99 -18.94 0.76
C ALA A 109 -10.91 -17.79 1.21
N VAL A 110 -10.46 -16.54 1.07
CA VAL A 110 -11.29 -15.34 1.33
C VAL A 110 -12.46 -15.24 0.36
N ILE A 111 -12.22 -15.47 -0.93
CA ILE A 111 -13.27 -15.42 -1.95
C ILE A 111 -14.34 -16.50 -1.67
N ASP A 112 -13.91 -17.71 -1.34
CA ASP A 112 -14.80 -18.83 -1.04
C ASP A 112 -15.60 -18.58 0.26
N GLU A 113 -14.96 -18.05 1.31
CA GLU A 113 -15.61 -17.66 2.56
C GLU A 113 -16.71 -16.62 2.30
N LEU A 114 -16.42 -15.57 1.52
CA LEU A 114 -17.37 -14.49 1.22
C LEU A 114 -18.49 -14.92 0.27
N LYS A 115 -18.23 -15.87 -0.63
CA LYS A 115 -19.28 -16.48 -1.47
C LYS A 115 -20.21 -17.37 -0.66
N ASN A 116 -19.70 -18.04 0.37
CA ASN A 116 -20.50 -18.87 1.26
C ASN A 116 -21.29 -18.03 2.28
N ASP A 117 -20.65 -17.05 2.92
CA ASP A 117 -21.27 -16.10 3.84
C ASP A 117 -20.69 -14.70 3.61
N LEU A 118 -21.45 -13.87 2.88
CA LEU A 118 -21.04 -12.50 2.57
C LEU A 118 -20.85 -11.63 3.83
N TYR A 119 -21.53 -11.95 4.93
CA TYR A 119 -21.40 -11.24 6.21
C TYR A 119 -20.33 -11.85 7.13
N SER A 120 -19.53 -12.79 6.59
CA SER A 120 -18.47 -13.41 7.37
C SER A 120 -17.48 -12.37 7.87
N ARG A 121 -17.14 -12.48 9.15
CA ARG A 121 -16.09 -11.70 9.80
C ARG A 121 -14.72 -12.39 9.70
N ARG A 122 -14.65 -13.54 9.01
CA ARG A 122 -13.48 -14.43 8.93
C ARG A 122 -12.70 -14.29 7.63
N ALA A 123 -13.17 -13.49 6.69
CA ALA A 123 -12.50 -13.19 5.43
C ALA A 123 -11.21 -12.38 5.68
N VAL A 124 -10.13 -13.09 6.01
CA VAL A 124 -8.85 -12.54 6.47
C VAL A 124 -7.69 -13.20 5.73
N ILE A 125 -6.69 -12.40 5.36
CA ILE A 125 -5.38 -12.86 4.89
C ILE A 125 -4.33 -12.46 5.93
N GLY A 126 -3.57 -13.44 6.42
CA GLY A 126 -2.42 -13.22 7.31
C GLY A 126 -1.12 -13.18 6.51
N ILE A 127 -0.34 -12.12 6.65
CA ILE A 127 0.88 -11.92 5.86
C ILE A 127 2.14 -12.29 6.66
N ARG A 128 2.20 -11.86 7.92
CA ARG A 128 3.32 -12.20 8.78
C ARG A 128 3.24 -13.67 9.17
N ALA A 129 4.35 -14.38 9.01
CA ALA A 129 4.46 -15.78 9.32
C ALA A 129 5.46 -16.04 10.47
N LEU A 130 5.56 -17.30 10.91
CA LEU A 130 6.45 -17.69 11.99
C LEU A 130 7.92 -17.52 11.62
N GLU A 131 8.27 -17.66 10.34
CA GLU A 131 9.65 -17.51 9.85
C GLU A 131 10.14 -16.05 9.93
N ASP A 132 9.23 -15.09 10.09
CA ASP A 132 9.59 -13.68 10.32
C ASP A 132 10.13 -13.43 11.74
N VAL A 133 10.03 -14.40 12.65
CA VAL A 133 10.59 -14.29 14.01
C VAL A 133 12.10 -14.37 13.95
N GLY A 134 12.77 -13.25 14.26
CA GLY A 134 14.24 -13.14 14.21
C GLY A 134 14.79 -12.81 12.82
N SER A 135 13.94 -12.64 11.80
CA SER A 135 14.36 -12.13 10.49
C SER A 135 14.80 -10.66 10.58
N ASN A 136 15.81 -10.28 9.79
CA ASN A 136 16.21 -8.88 9.60
C ASN A 136 15.24 -8.13 8.67
N ASP A 137 14.53 -8.87 7.81
CA ASP A 137 13.57 -8.33 6.84
C ASP A 137 12.18 -8.97 7.04
N PRO A 138 11.51 -8.78 8.19
CA PRO A 138 10.19 -9.36 8.41
C PRO A 138 9.12 -8.57 7.66
N ALA A 139 8.04 -9.24 7.26
CA ALA A 139 6.93 -8.58 6.54
C ALA A 139 6.41 -7.33 7.28
N CYS A 140 6.20 -6.22 6.56
CA CYS A 140 5.67 -4.97 7.10
C CYS A 140 4.13 -4.98 7.14
N LEU A 141 3.47 -5.41 6.07
CA LEU A 141 2.05 -5.72 6.08
C LEU A 141 1.81 -6.95 6.95
N GLN A 142 0.79 -6.94 7.80
CA GLN A 142 0.51 -8.02 8.74
C GLN A 142 -0.82 -8.70 8.45
N HIS A 143 -1.82 -7.92 8.07
CA HIS A 143 -3.21 -8.34 8.05
C HIS A 143 -3.98 -7.60 6.96
N ILE A 144 -4.83 -8.34 6.25
CA ILE A 144 -5.84 -7.83 5.34
C ILE A 144 -7.17 -8.47 5.74
N GLN A 145 -8.23 -7.69 5.89
CA GLN A 145 -9.56 -8.20 6.20
C GLN A 145 -10.61 -7.54 5.32
N PHE A 146 -11.62 -8.32 4.97
CA PHE A 146 -12.76 -7.89 4.18
C PHE A 146 -14.04 -8.01 5.00
N ILE A 147 -14.84 -6.93 5.05
CA ILE A 147 -16.11 -6.89 5.78
C ILE A 147 -17.18 -6.25 4.91
N TYR A 148 -18.25 -7.00 4.63
CA TYR A 148 -19.42 -6.47 3.96
C TYR A 148 -20.30 -5.71 4.95
N ASP A 149 -20.68 -4.47 4.62
CA ASP A 149 -21.50 -3.61 5.49
C ASP A 149 -23.00 -3.59 5.12
N GLY A 150 -23.43 -4.48 4.22
CA GLY A 150 -24.78 -4.48 3.65
C GLY A 150 -24.90 -3.70 2.34
N LYS A 151 -23.86 -3.00 1.91
CA LYS A 151 -23.81 -2.28 0.63
C LYS A 151 -22.58 -2.66 -0.18
N ALA A 152 -21.40 -2.62 0.43
CA ALA A 152 -20.13 -2.84 -0.25
C ALA A 152 -19.14 -3.62 0.64
N LEU A 153 -18.13 -4.23 0.01
CA LEU A 153 -17.08 -4.96 0.70
C LEU A 153 -15.93 -4.01 1.05
N ASN A 154 -15.83 -3.67 2.34
CA ASN A 154 -14.78 -2.79 2.85
C ASN A 154 -13.51 -3.60 3.10
N MET A 155 -12.34 -3.00 2.88
CA MET A 155 -11.03 -3.62 3.05
C MET A 155 -10.24 -2.89 4.14
N TYR A 156 -9.76 -3.64 5.13
CA TYR A 156 -8.95 -3.14 6.24
C TYR A 156 -7.57 -3.77 6.17
N VAL A 157 -6.53 -2.95 6.23
CA VAL A 157 -5.14 -3.43 6.27
C VAL A 157 -4.38 -2.87 7.46
N MET A 158 -3.46 -3.67 7.99
CA MET A 158 -2.60 -3.26 9.09
C MET A 158 -1.14 -3.54 8.77
N PHE A 159 -0.35 -2.49 8.84
CA PHE A 159 1.11 -2.51 8.78
C PHE A 159 1.69 -2.34 10.17
N ARG A 160 2.67 -3.18 10.52
CA ARG A 160 3.48 -2.97 11.74
C ARG A 160 4.39 -1.76 11.61
N SER A 161 4.78 -1.42 10.38
CA SER A 161 5.69 -0.34 10.02
C SER A 161 5.49 0.01 8.55
N ASN A 162 5.39 1.29 8.20
CA ASN A 162 5.24 1.71 6.81
C ASN A 162 5.91 3.07 6.56
N ASP A 163 6.81 3.11 5.56
CA ASP A 163 7.46 4.34 5.09
C ASP A 163 6.46 5.19 4.29
N LEU A 164 6.12 6.36 4.83
CA LEU A 164 5.18 7.29 4.25
C LEU A 164 5.67 7.85 2.91
N ALA A 165 6.94 8.22 2.81
CA ALA A 165 7.47 8.93 1.65
C ALA A 165 7.63 8.02 0.43
N LYS A 166 8.02 6.77 0.66
CA LYS A 166 8.44 5.85 -0.41
C LYS A 166 7.48 4.69 -0.66
N ALA A 167 6.77 4.20 0.36
CA ALA A 167 6.06 2.93 0.25
C ALA A 167 4.55 3.03 0.42
N THR A 168 4.04 3.93 1.28
CA THR A 168 2.60 4.00 1.63
C THR A 168 1.69 4.12 0.41
N PHE A 169 2.02 4.99 -0.55
CA PHE A 169 1.18 5.17 -1.74
C PHE A 169 1.14 3.91 -2.62
N MET A 170 2.31 3.36 -2.97
CA MET A 170 2.40 2.15 -3.80
C MET A 170 1.73 0.94 -3.14
N ASN A 171 1.93 0.77 -1.82
CA ASN A 171 1.24 -0.24 -1.02
C ASN A 171 -0.28 -0.08 -1.09
N ALA A 172 -0.79 1.12 -0.82
CA ALA A 172 -2.22 1.39 -0.84
C ALA A 172 -2.81 1.18 -2.23
N PHE A 173 -2.13 1.64 -3.28
CA PHE A 173 -2.54 1.42 -4.66
C PHE A 173 -2.68 -0.08 -4.96
N ALA A 174 -1.61 -0.86 -4.82
CA ALA A 174 -1.63 -2.28 -5.16
C ALA A 174 -2.64 -3.09 -4.31
N LEU A 175 -2.78 -2.76 -3.02
CA LEU A 175 -3.79 -3.38 -2.16
C LEU A 175 -5.22 -3.02 -2.56
N ILE A 176 -5.48 -1.79 -3.01
CA ILE A 176 -6.77 -1.40 -3.57
C ILE A 176 -7.07 -2.20 -4.83
N ARG A 177 -6.09 -2.38 -5.73
CA ARG A 177 -6.24 -3.20 -6.94
C ARG A 177 -6.52 -4.67 -6.59
N LEU A 178 -5.85 -5.22 -5.57
CA LEU A 178 -6.15 -6.56 -5.04
C LEU A 178 -7.59 -6.64 -4.49
N GLY A 179 -8.01 -5.64 -3.73
CA GLY A 179 -9.37 -5.53 -3.20
C GLY A 179 -10.42 -5.51 -4.32
N GLU A 180 -10.19 -4.75 -5.39
CA GLU A 180 -11.03 -4.74 -6.59
C GLU A 180 -11.13 -6.13 -7.24
N LYS A 181 -9.98 -6.82 -7.42
CA LYS A 181 -9.92 -8.19 -7.97
C LYS A 181 -10.77 -9.17 -7.14
N ILE A 182 -10.71 -9.08 -5.81
CA ILE A 182 -11.51 -9.92 -4.90
C ILE A 182 -13.00 -9.54 -4.98
N CYS A 183 -13.34 -8.25 -4.91
CA CYS A 183 -14.73 -7.76 -5.03
C CYS A 183 -15.40 -8.23 -6.32
N LYS A 184 -14.68 -8.16 -7.45
CA LYS A 184 -15.14 -8.65 -8.76
C LYS A 184 -15.42 -10.14 -8.75
N GLN A 185 -14.58 -10.94 -8.08
CA GLN A 185 -14.78 -12.39 -7.99
C GLN A 185 -15.92 -12.79 -7.05
N VAL A 186 -16.15 -12.02 -5.99
CA VAL A 186 -17.27 -12.22 -5.06
C VAL A 186 -18.59 -11.72 -5.67
N GLY A 187 -18.55 -10.71 -6.55
CA GLY A 187 -19.72 -10.15 -7.21
C GLY A 187 -20.38 -9.00 -6.43
N VAL A 188 -19.58 -8.21 -5.69
CA VAL A 188 -20.05 -7.08 -4.87
C VAL A 188 -19.22 -5.83 -5.16
N PRO A 189 -19.76 -4.62 -4.94
CA PRO A 189 -18.98 -3.39 -5.09
C PRO A 189 -17.91 -3.29 -4.00
N MET A 190 -16.78 -2.67 -4.33
CA MET A 190 -15.75 -2.32 -3.35
C MET A 190 -16.23 -1.14 -2.50
N GLY A 191 -16.07 -1.28 -1.19
CA GLY A 191 -16.35 -0.23 -0.22
C GLY A 191 -15.12 0.61 0.09
N ALA A 192 -15.07 1.13 1.31
CA ALA A 192 -13.93 1.89 1.78
C ALA A 192 -12.67 1.01 1.94
N TYR A 193 -11.52 1.62 1.69
CA TYR A 193 -10.21 1.07 2.00
C TYR A 193 -9.62 1.78 3.22
N ILE A 194 -9.24 1.02 4.25
CA ILE A 194 -8.71 1.51 5.51
C ILE A 194 -7.28 1.01 5.66
N HIS A 195 -6.32 1.93 5.63
CA HIS A 195 -4.90 1.66 5.81
C HIS A 195 -4.44 2.10 7.19
N THR A 196 -4.08 1.17 8.06
CA THR A 196 -3.52 1.45 9.38
C THR A 196 -2.04 1.07 9.43
N ALA A 197 -1.20 1.96 9.95
CA ALA A 197 0.20 1.69 10.25
C ALA A 197 0.49 2.02 11.71
N ASN A 198 0.91 1.00 12.48
CA ASN A 198 1.26 1.18 13.89
C ASN A 198 2.47 2.11 14.06
N ASP A 199 3.36 2.09 13.08
CA ASP A 199 4.56 2.90 12.97
C ASP A 199 4.66 3.43 11.53
N LEU A 200 3.82 4.44 11.26
CA LEU A 200 3.95 5.26 10.06
C LEU A 200 5.14 6.18 10.27
N HIS A 201 6.11 6.12 9.36
CA HIS A 201 7.37 6.83 9.56
C HIS A 201 7.90 7.50 8.30
N VAL A 202 8.76 8.49 8.51
CA VAL A 202 9.59 9.13 7.50
C VAL A 202 11.02 9.09 8.02
N TYR A 203 11.93 8.51 7.23
CA TYR A 203 13.36 8.53 7.56
C TYR A 203 13.91 9.95 7.51
N GLU A 204 14.91 10.23 8.33
CA GLU A 204 15.51 11.57 8.41
C GLU A 204 15.99 12.09 7.06
N GLN A 205 16.62 11.24 6.24
CA GLN A 205 17.07 11.62 4.90
C GLN A 205 15.93 11.98 3.94
N ASP A 206 14.70 11.53 4.24
CA ASP A 206 13.51 11.76 3.42
C ASP A 206 12.62 12.85 4.05
N ALA A 207 13.07 13.55 5.10
CA ALA A 207 12.28 14.60 5.73
C ALA A 207 12.06 15.80 4.78
N ASP A 208 13.10 16.19 4.04
CA ASP A 208 13.04 17.34 3.13
C ASP A 208 12.13 17.08 1.92
N ILE A 209 12.07 15.84 1.41
CA ILE A 209 11.18 15.50 0.29
C ILE A 209 9.70 15.62 0.69
N VAL A 210 9.36 15.26 1.94
CA VAL A 210 8.00 15.43 2.47
C VAL A 210 7.64 16.90 2.61
N LYS A 211 8.58 17.76 3.02
CA LYS A 211 8.37 19.23 3.08
C LYS A 211 8.20 19.84 1.69
N GLU A 212 8.95 19.35 0.70
CA GLU A 212 8.79 19.77 -0.69
C GLU A 212 7.39 19.40 -1.22
N TYR A 213 6.94 18.16 -0.95
CA TYR A 213 5.59 17.74 -1.28
C TYR A 213 4.55 18.62 -0.59
N GLY A 214 4.70 18.90 0.71
CA GLY A 214 3.82 19.79 1.45
C GLY A 214 3.73 21.20 0.84
N THR A 215 4.86 21.72 0.36
CA THR A 215 4.94 23.02 -0.33
C THR A 215 4.20 22.98 -1.67
N ARG A 216 4.42 21.95 -2.50
CA ARG A 216 3.73 21.75 -3.78
C ARG A 216 2.22 21.62 -3.57
N LEU A 217 1.80 20.81 -2.59
CA LEU A 217 0.39 20.58 -2.25
C LEU A 217 -0.33 21.84 -1.76
N ARG A 218 0.33 22.69 -0.96
CA ARG A 218 -0.26 23.97 -0.54
C ARG A 218 -0.35 24.99 -1.68
N LYS A 219 0.55 24.91 -2.66
CA LYS A 219 0.59 25.84 -3.80
C LYS A 219 -0.42 25.50 -4.89
N SER A 220 -0.45 24.23 -5.30
CA SER A 220 -1.25 23.74 -6.44
C SER A 220 -1.61 22.27 -6.25
N PRO A 221 -2.57 21.94 -5.37
CA PRO A 221 -2.96 20.55 -5.10
C PRO A 221 -3.48 19.83 -6.35
N GLU A 222 -4.18 20.53 -7.24
CA GLU A 222 -4.67 20.01 -8.52
C GLU A 222 -3.55 19.59 -9.48
N ALA A 223 -2.36 20.20 -9.38
CA ALA A 223 -1.19 19.83 -10.18
C ALA A 223 -0.41 18.64 -9.56
N CYS A 224 -0.84 18.15 -8.40
CA CYS A 224 -0.21 17.04 -7.68
C CYS A 224 -0.99 15.74 -7.80
N VAL A 225 -2.01 15.70 -8.66
CA VAL A 225 -2.86 14.53 -8.88
C VAL A 225 -2.98 14.20 -10.36
N ALA A 226 -3.33 12.96 -10.67
CA ALA A 226 -3.69 12.54 -12.01
C ALA A 226 -4.84 11.53 -11.98
N SER A 227 -5.56 11.44 -13.11
CA SER A 227 -6.55 10.40 -13.34
C SER A 227 -5.87 9.06 -13.58
N TYR A 228 -6.34 8.02 -12.90
CA TYR A 228 -5.99 6.65 -13.23
C TYR A 228 -6.66 6.23 -14.54
N GLU A 229 -7.98 6.39 -14.65
CA GLU A 229 -8.73 5.82 -15.78
C GLU A 229 -8.41 6.50 -17.12
N ASP A 230 -8.25 7.83 -17.13
CA ASP A 230 -8.07 8.60 -18.36
C ASP A 230 -6.61 8.73 -18.82
N VAL A 231 -5.64 8.48 -17.93
CA VAL A 231 -4.21 8.75 -18.22
C VAL A 231 -3.31 7.60 -17.76
N TRP A 232 -3.26 7.33 -16.46
CA TRP A 232 -2.23 6.44 -15.92
C TRP A 232 -2.44 4.98 -16.28
N LYS A 233 -3.68 4.54 -16.50
CA LYS A 233 -3.98 3.17 -16.91
C LYS A 233 -3.31 2.82 -18.24
N GLU A 234 -3.46 3.68 -19.25
CA GLU A 234 -2.80 3.49 -20.56
C GLU A 234 -1.28 3.54 -20.41
N LEU A 235 -0.75 4.57 -19.71
CA LEU A 235 0.69 4.68 -19.47
C LEU A 235 1.27 3.46 -18.75
N MET A 236 0.54 2.89 -17.78
CA MET A 236 0.97 1.69 -17.08
C MET A 236 0.86 0.43 -17.94
N GLU A 237 -0.14 0.36 -18.83
CA GLU A 237 -0.29 -0.75 -19.79
C GLU A 237 0.83 -0.76 -20.83
N ASP A 238 1.30 0.41 -21.27
CA ASP A 238 2.41 0.55 -22.22
C ASP A 238 3.74 -0.01 -21.66
N GLU A 239 3.93 0.01 -20.34
CA GLU A 239 5.14 -0.48 -19.67
C GLU A 239 5.18 -2.01 -19.54
N LEU A 240 4.09 -2.72 -19.86
CA LEU A 240 3.99 -4.17 -19.67
C LEU A 240 5.08 -4.94 -20.41
N GLU A 241 5.35 -4.58 -21.67
CA GLU A 241 6.35 -5.30 -22.48
C GLU A 241 7.74 -5.19 -21.85
N ASP A 242 8.12 -4.00 -21.40
CA ASP A 242 9.43 -3.75 -20.82
C ASP A 242 9.58 -4.37 -19.43
N ILE A 243 8.52 -4.35 -18.61
CA ILE A 243 8.47 -5.09 -17.33
C ILE A 243 8.70 -6.59 -17.58
N TRP A 244 8.02 -7.20 -18.55
CA TRP A 244 8.19 -8.62 -18.84
C TRP A 244 9.59 -8.95 -19.37
N LYS A 245 10.19 -8.10 -20.20
CA LYS A 245 11.59 -8.27 -20.63
C LYS A 245 12.54 -8.30 -19.43
N VAL A 246 12.36 -7.41 -18.45
CA VAL A 246 13.18 -7.39 -17.24
C VAL A 246 12.95 -8.65 -16.41
N VAL A 247 11.69 -9.05 -16.20
CA VAL A 247 11.34 -10.28 -15.47
C VAL A 247 11.96 -11.52 -16.11
N GLU A 248 11.93 -11.63 -17.44
CA GLU A 248 12.54 -12.75 -18.17
C GLU A 248 14.05 -12.77 -18.07
N GLN A 249 14.71 -11.61 -18.08
CA GLN A 249 16.16 -11.52 -17.87
C GLN A 249 16.57 -11.85 -16.44
N LEU A 250 15.70 -11.57 -15.47
CA LEU A 250 15.93 -11.86 -14.07
C LEU A 250 15.66 -13.33 -13.73
N ARG A 251 14.92 -14.11 -14.52
CA ARG A 251 14.64 -15.54 -14.28
C ARG A 251 15.81 -16.44 -14.63
#